data_AF-A0A426ZFG9-F1
#
_entry.id   AF-A0A426ZFG9-F1
#
_cell.length_a   1.000
_cell.length_b   1.000
_cell.length_c   1.000
_cell.angle_alpha   90.00
_cell.angle_beta   90.00
_cell.angle_gamma   90.00
#
_symmetry.space_group_name_H-M   'P 1'
#
loop_
_entity.id
_entity.type
_entity.pdbx_description
1 polymer ?
#
loop_
_entity_poly.entity_id
_entity_poly.type
_entity_poly.pdbx_seq_one_letter_code
_entity_poly.pdbx_strand_id
1 'polypeptide(L)'
;MDNELLKSMKDLESTRAELPRRAIDDYKDSAGFKEGLKIMGRVTYEYGYRVALARFRSLHPNSEVEEDPFTIRPKVDSMPM
;
A
#
# COMPACT_ATOMS: atom_id res chain seq x y z
N MET A 1 27.40 -39.08 11.28
CA MET A 1 25.97 -39.41 11.30
C MET A 1 25.20 -38.25 11.92
N ASP A 2 25.47 -37.85 13.16
CA ASP A 2 24.72 -36.75 13.83
C ASP A 2 24.91 -35.37 13.18
N ASN A 3 26.09 -35.10 12.63
CA ASN A 3 26.41 -33.87 11.90
C ASN A 3 25.64 -33.71 10.58
N GLU A 4 25.37 -34.81 9.90
CA GLU A 4 24.64 -34.85 8.63
C GLU A 4 23.13 -34.67 8.88
N LEU A 5 22.62 -35.33 9.92
CA LEU A 5 21.23 -35.21 10.35
C LEU A 5 20.90 -33.78 10.82
N LEU A 6 21.81 -33.15 11.58
CA LEU A 6 21.69 -31.75 11.99
C LEU A 6 21.71 -30.79 10.80
N LYS A 7 22.51 -31.08 9.76
CA LYS A 7 22.56 -30.28 8.53
C LYS A 7 21.24 -30.38 7.76
N SER A 8 20.71 -31.60 7.57
CA SER A 8 19.43 -31.80 6.90
C SER A 8 18.26 -31.14 7.63
N MET A 9 18.26 -31.10 8.97
CA MET A 9 17.22 -30.38 9.72
C MET A 9 17.27 -28.86 9.49
N LYS A 10 18.47 -28.26 9.43
CA LYS A 10 18.63 -26.84 9.12
C LYS A 10 18.22 -26.51 7.69
N ASP A 11 18.55 -27.37 6.73
CA ASP A 11 18.16 -27.19 5.33
C ASP A 11 16.63 -27.30 5.15
N LEU A 12 15.98 -28.22 5.86
CA LEU A 12 14.52 -28.34 5.90
C LEU A 12 13.86 -27.09 6.54
N GLU A 13 14.42 -26.57 7.62
CA GLU A 13 13.90 -25.36 8.27
C GLU A 13 14.06 -24.11 7.37
N SER A 14 15.20 -24.00 6.68
CA SER A 14 15.46 -22.95 5.70
C SER A 14 14.49 -23.01 4.52
N THR A 15 14.30 -24.19 3.92
CA THR A 15 13.35 -24.38 2.81
C THR A 15 11.91 -24.11 3.22
N ARG A 16 11.54 -24.46 4.46
CA ARG A 16 10.22 -24.13 5.03
C ARG A 16 10.01 -22.62 5.20
N ALA A 17 11.05 -21.86 5.54
CA ALA A 17 10.99 -20.40 5.64
C ALA A 17 11.02 -19.70 4.27
N GLU A 18 11.54 -20.37 3.24
CA GLU A 18 11.64 -19.82 1.88
C GLU A 18 10.29 -19.79 1.15
N LEU A 19 9.44 -20.81 1.35
CA LEU A 19 8.10 -20.88 0.77
C LEU A 19 7.19 -19.67 1.11
N PRO A 20 7.03 -19.25 2.38
CA PRO A 20 6.22 -18.08 2.70
C PRO A 20 6.84 -16.78 2.20
N ARG A 21 8.18 -16.68 2.10
CA ARG A 21 8.84 -15.50 1.50
C ARG A 21 8.46 -15.35 0.03
N ARG A 22 8.56 -16.44 -0.74
CA ARG A 22 8.15 -16.44 -2.15
C ARG A 22 6.68 -16.06 -2.32
N ALA A 23 5.79 -16.62 -1.49
CA ALA A 23 4.37 -16.27 -1.54
C ALA A 23 4.09 -14.79 -1.23
N ILE A 24 4.85 -14.16 -0.32
CA ILE A 24 4.75 -12.73 -0.03
C ILE A 24 5.26 -11.91 -1.21
N ASP A 25 6.39 -12.30 -1.80
CA ASP A 25 6.95 -11.59 -2.96
C ASP A 25 6.00 -11.66 -4.16
N ASP A 26 5.46 -12.85 -4.46
CA ASP A 26 4.44 -13.05 -5.50
C ASP A 26 3.18 -12.20 -5.24
N TYR A 27 2.73 -12.13 -3.98
CA TYR A 27 1.59 -11.29 -3.60
C TYR A 27 1.88 -9.79 -3.81
N LYS A 28 3.06 -9.32 -3.39
CA LYS A 28 3.47 -7.91 -3.58
C LYS A 28 3.64 -7.56 -5.06
N ASP A 29 3.99 -8.55 -5.88
CA ASP A 29 4.10 -8.37 -7.32
C ASP A 29 2.77 -8.45 -8.08
N SER A 30 1.73 -9.02 -7.45
CA SER A 30 0.40 -9.13 -8.03
C SER A 30 -0.19 -7.76 -8.41
N ALA A 31 -0.97 -7.76 -9.50
CA ALA A 31 -1.66 -6.55 -9.98
C ALA A 31 -2.62 -5.98 -8.92
N GLY A 32 -3.33 -6.85 -8.18
CA GLY A 32 -4.26 -6.44 -7.14
C GLY A 32 -3.59 -5.69 -5.99
N PHE A 33 -2.40 -6.14 -5.56
CA PHE A 33 -1.63 -5.41 -4.54
C PHE A 33 -1.18 -4.04 -5.03
N LYS A 34 -0.61 -3.96 -6.24
CA LYS A 34 -0.16 -2.70 -6.85
C LYS A 34 -1.31 -1.72 -7.05
N GLU A 35 -2.48 -2.20 -7.47
CA GLU A 35 -3.68 -1.36 -7.63
C GLU A 35 -4.24 -0.91 -6.26
N GLY A 36 -4.28 -1.81 -5.29
CA GLY A 36 -4.63 -1.49 -3.91
C GLY A 36 -3.74 -0.38 -3.32
N LEU A 37 -2.43 -0.40 -3.61
CA LEU A 37 -1.52 0.66 -3.19
C LEU A 37 -1.86 2.02 -3.81
N LYS A 38 -2.27 2.08 -5.09
CA LYS A 38 -2.70 3.34 -5.71
C LYS A 38 -3.95 3.90 -5.03
N ILE A 39 -4.93 3.04 -4.75
CA ILE A 39 -6.17 3.42 -4.05
C ILE A 39 -5.83 3.94 -2.64
N MET A 40 -5.03 3.18 -1.88
CA MET A 40 -4.62 3.57 -0.52
C MET A 40 -3.83 4.87 -0.48
N GLY A 41 -2.92 5.07 -1.44
CA GLY A 41 -2.18 6.33 -1.59
C GLY A 41 -3.11 7.51 -1.82
N ARG A 42 -4.09 7.35 -2.74
CA ARG A 42 -5.08 8.39 -3.04
C ARG A 42 -5.96 8.73 -1.84
N VAL A 43 -6.48 7.73 -1.13
CA VAL A 43 -7.32 7.94 0.07
C VAL A 43 -6.55 8.69 1.16
N THR A 44 -5.29 8.28 1.40
CA THR A 44 -4.44 8.91 2.42
C THR A 44 -4.13 10.36 2.06
N TYR A 45 -3.82 10.61 0.78
CA TYR A 45 -3.59 11.95 0.26
C TYR A 45 -4.83 12.84 0.37
N GLU A 46 -6.00 12.38 -0.10
CA GLU A 46 -7.26 13.13 -0.03
C GLU A 46 -7.61 13.50 1.42
N TYR A 47 -7.47 12.56 2.35
CA TYR A 47 -7.72 12.81 3.75
C TYR A 47 -6.76 13.88 4.32
N GLY A 48 -5.46 13.73 4.06
CA GLY A 48 -4.43 14.70 4.48
C GLY A 48 -4.68 16.09 3.91
N TYR A 49 -5.03 16.17 2.63
CA TYR A 49 -5.37 17.42 1.94
C TYR A 49 -6.57 18.11 2.60
N ARG A 50 -7.67 17.38 2.87
CA ARG A 50 -8.85 17.97 3.52
C ARG A 50 -8.53 18.52 4.92
N VAL A 51 -7.71 17.82 5.69
CA VAL A 51 -7.28 18.28 7.02
C VAL A 51 -6.39 19.53 6.90
N ALA A 52 -5.40 19.50 6.01
CA ALA A 52 -4.51 20.64 5.78
C ALA A 52 -5.27 21.88 5.28
N LEU A 53 -6.21 21.68 4.35
CA LEU A 53 -7.04 22.74 3.80
C LEU A 53 -7.95 23.37 4.85
N ALA A 54 -8.58 22.56 5.71
CA ALA A 54 -9.40 23.08 6.81
C ALA A 54 -8.57 23.95 7.77
N ARG A 55 -7.36 23.49 8.12
CA ARG A 55 -6.43 24.27 8.96
C ARG A 55 -5.99 25.55 8.27
N PHE A 56 -5.61 25.49 7.00
CA PHE A 56 -5.21 26.65 6.22
C PHE A 56 -6.31 27.71 6.18
N ARG A 57 -7.55 27.32 5.87
CA ARG A 57 -8.70 28.22 5.83
C ARG A 57 -9.01 28.86 7.19
N SER A 58 -8.76 28.14 8.28
CA SER A 58 -8.93 28.70 9.64
C SER A 58 -7.89 29.78 9.97
N LEU A 59 -6.67 29.65 9.45
CA LEU A 59 -5.57 30.59 9.69
C LEU A 59 -5.55 31.75 8.69
N HIS A 60 -6.01 31.51 7.46
CA HIS A 60 -5.98 32.45 6.34
C HIS A 60 -7.33 32.50 5.62
N PRO A 61 -8.37 33.12 6.22
CA PRO A 61 -9.74 33.08 5.70
C PRO A 61 -9.93 33.73 4.32
N ASN A 62 -9.06 34.69 3.98
CA ASN A 62 -9.15 35.47 2.73
C ASN A 62 -8.21 34.96 1.63
N SER A 63 -7.48 33.88 1.87
CA SER A 63 -6.54 33.31 0.90
C SER A 63 -7.23 32.27 0.03
N GLU A 64 -7.11 32.42 -1.29
CA GLU A 64 -7.55 31.41 -2.24
C GLU A 64 -6.57 30.25 -2.28
N VAL A 65 -7.09 29.04 -2.50
CA VAL A 65 -6.31 27.82 -2.67
C VAL A 65 -6.71 27.21 -4.00
N GLU A 66 -5.71 26.92 -4.84
CA GLU A 66 -5.92 26.22 -6.11
C GLU A 66 -6.55 24.85 -5.87
N GLU A 67 -7.49 24.46 -6.74
CA GLU A 67 -8.15 23.16 -6.64
C GLU A 67 -7.15 22.03 -6.88
N ASP A 68 -7.21 21.04 -5.99
CA ASP A 68 -6.36 19.86 -6.11
C ASP A 68 -6.81 18.99 -7.30
N PRO A 69 -5.93 18.74 -8.30
CA PRO A 69 -6.22 17.89 -9.45
C PRO A 69 -6.70 16.47 -9.09
N PHE A 70 -6.36 15.97 -7.89
CA PHE A 70 -6.75 14.63 -7.44
C PHE A 70 -8.11 14.56 -6.75
N THR A 71 -8.68 15.71 -6.34
CA THR A 71 -10.07 15.81 -5.85
C THR A 71 -11.11 15.79 -6.96
N ILE A 72 -10.70 16.06 -8.21
CA ILE A 72 -11.53 15.83 -9.39
C ILE A 72 -11.75 14.32 -9.47
N ARG A 73 -12.96 13.88 -9.13
CA ARG A 73 -13.34 12.46 -9.21
C ARG A 73 -12.97 11.95 -10.61
N PRO A 74 -12.00 11.03 -10.77
CA PRO A 74 -12.08 10.17 -11.92
C PRO A 74 -13.40 9.44 -11.75
N LYS A 75 -14.20 9.37 -12.82
CA LYS A 75 -15.38 8.52 -12.87
C LYS A 75 -14.88 7.15 -12.43
N VAL A 76 -15.12 6.80 -11.17
CA VAL A 76 -14.69 5.52 -10.59
C VAL A 76 -15.45 4.55 -11.46
N ASP A 77 -14.78 3.99 -12.45
CA ASP A 77 -15.38 2.98 -13.31
C ASP A 77 -15.68 1.87 -12.34
N SER A 78 -16.97 1.76 -12.04
CA SER A 78 -17.50 1.03 -10.93
C SER A 78 -17.07 -0.41 -11.11
N MET A 79 -16.01 -0.81 -10.41
CA MET A 79 -15.68 -2.22 -10.26
C MET A 79 -16.92 -2.86 -9.63
N PRO A 80 -17.55 -3.86 -10.28
CA PRO A 80 -18.69 -4.52 -9.70
C PRO A 80 -18.21 -5.20 -8.41
N MET A 81 -18.92 -4.93 -7.31
CA MET A 81 -18.77 -5.69 -6.06
C MET A 81 -19.12 -7.15 -6.30
#